data_AF-A0A3P6UWK2-F1
#
_entry.id   AF-A0A3P6UWK2-F1
#
_cell.length_a   1.000
_cell.length_b   1.000
_cell.length_c   1.000
_cell.angle_alpha   90.00
_cell.angle_beta   90.00
_cell.angle_gamma   90.00
#
_symmetry.space_group_name_H-M   'P 1'
#
loop_
_entity.id
_entity.type
_entity.pdbx_description
1 polymer ?
#
loop_
_entity_poly.entity_id
_entity_poly.type
_entity_poly.pdbx_seq_one_letter_code
_entity_poly.pdbx_strand_id
1 'polypeptide(L)'
;MAEVSRAHMQNELAMFTGEECAPYSDLTVAVGPEDDRVTYAVHKYKLITHSDVFRAMLEHDMEESKTNTIIIEEFSHSAVKIMLTFIYTGSISPPELELEDASDVMQLAEKYNIPALKTMCEQDLISRVCAANVVDCMELADYHQASHLYE
;
A
#
# COMPACT_ATOMS: atom_id res chain seq x y z
N MET A 1 18.65 5.34 19.36
CA MET A 1 18.50 4.60 18.08
C MET A 1 17.04 4.54 17.62
N ALA A 2 16.07 4.23 18.49
CA ALA A 2 14.64 4.21 18.13
C ALA A 2 14.06 5.58 17.68
N GLU A 3 14.47 6.69 18.32
CA GLU A 3 13.95 8.03 17.99
C GLU A 3 14.38 8.54 16.60
N VAL A 4 15.60 8.20 16.16
CA VAL A 4 16.11 8.53 14.83
C VAL A 4 15.34 7.78 13.74
N SER A 5 14.98 6.51 14.00
CA SER A 5 14.19 5.69 13.07
C SER A 5 12.76 6.21 12.91
N ARG A 6 12.14 6.69 14.00
CA ARG A 6 10.77 7.22 13.97
C ARG A 6 10.68 8.57 13.25
N ALA A 7 11.64 9.45 13.49
CA ALA A 7 11.71 10.73 12.79
C ALA A 7 11.96 10.55 11.28
N HIS A 8 12.82 9.58 10.89
CA HIS A 8 13.04 9.26 9.48
C HIS A 8 11.77 8.75 8.81
N MET A 9 11.05 7.83 9.44
CA MET A 9 9.77 7.31 8.94
C MET A 9 8.71 8.41 8.79
N GLN A 10 8.62 9.33 9.76
CA GLN A 10 7.69 10.47 9.68
C GLN A 10 8.04 11.43 8.54
N ASN A 11 9.33 11.65 8.28
CA ASN A 11 9.77 12.47 7.16
C ASN A 11 9.43 11.83 5.82
N GLU A 12 9.62 10.51 5.67
CA GLU A 12 9.26 9.76 4.45
C GLU A 12 7.75 9.73 4.22
N LEU A 13 6.95 9.53 5.28
CA LEU A 13 5.48 9.54 5.19
C LEU A 13 4.96 10.93 4.78
N ALA A 14 5.54 12.00 5.37
CA ALA A 14 5.21 13.38 5.02
C ALA A 14 5.48 13.72 3.54
N MET A 15 6.31 12.93 2.83
CA MET A 15 6.57 13.14 1.41
C MET A 15 5.34 12.91 0.53
N PHE A 16 4.33 12.15 0.96
CA PHE A 16 3.10 11.98 0.17
C PHE A 16 1.81 12.35 0.94
N THR A 17 1.87 12.51 2.27
CA THR A 17 0.71 12.90 3.10
C THR A 17 0.69 14.38 3.47
N GLY A 18 1.68 15.18 3.04
CA GLY A 18 1.76 16.60 3.37
C GLY A 18 0.61 17.42 2.78
N GLU A 19 0.12 18.41 3.53
CA GLU A 19 -0.92 19.37 3.09
C GLU A 19 -0.41 20.31 1.98
N GLU A 20 0.92 20.48 1.88
CA GLU A 20 1.57 21.15 0.77
C GLU A 20 1.95 20.09 -0.28
N CYS A 21 1.59 20.34 -1.55
CA CYS A 21 1.88 19.47 -2.69
C CYS A 21 3.25 18.81 -2.55
N ALA A 22 3.25 17.46 -2.46
CA ALA A 22 4.43 16.65 -2.19
C ALA A 22 5.65 17.18 -2.96
N PRO A 23 6.68 17.71 -2.27
CA PRO A 23 7.79 18.36 -2.94
C PRO A 23 8.48 17.35 -3.85
N TYR A 24 8.66 17.71 -5.12
CA TYR A 24 9.30 16.88 -6.15
C TYR A 24 8.52 15.61 -6.57
N SER A 25 7.23 15.54 -6.26
CA SER A 25 6.37 14.50 -6.86
C SER A 25 6.36 14.58 -8.38
N ASP A 26 6.51 13.43 -9.02
CA ASP A 26 6.58 13.27 -10.47
C ASP A 26 5.50 12.31 -11.00
N LEU A 27 4.61 11.84 -10.11
CA LEU A 27 3.49 10.96 -10.41
C LEU A 27 2.30 11.24 -9.48
N THR A 28 1.08 11.03 -9.99
CA THR A 28 -0.15 11.06 -9.20
C THR A 28 -0.79 9.67 -9.18
N VAL A 29 -1.17 9.17 -8.00
CA VAL A 29 -2.03 8.00 -7.86
C VAL A 29 -3.43 8.48 -7.54
N ALA A 30 -4.35 8.31 -8.48
CA ALA A 30 -5.76 8.59 -8.34
C ALA A 30 -6.49 7.32 -7.91
N VAL A 31 -7.29 7.39 -6.86
CA VAL A 31 -8.02 6.26 -6.30
C VAL A 31 -9.51 6.59 -6.29
N GLY A 32 -10.35 5.59 -6.57
CA GLY A 32 -11.79 5.74 -6.57
C GLY A 32 -12.39 6.22 -7.91
N PRO A 33 -13.74 6.21 -8.01
CA PRO A 33 -14.47 6.59 -9.21
C PRO A 33 -14.28 8.09 -9.53
N GLU A 34 -14.50 8.49 -10.79
CA GLU A 34 -14.29 9.89 -11.22
C GLU A 34 -15.00 10.94 -10.36
N ASP A 35 -16.18 10.62 -9.82
CA ASP A 35 -17.00 11.54 -9.02
C ASP A 35 -16.49 11.77 -7.57
N ASP A 36 -15.71 10.85 -7.00
CA ASP A 36 -15.21 10.90 -5.61
C ASP A 36 -13.74 10.43 -5.54
N ARG A 37 -12.92 10.95 -6.46
CA ARG A 37 -11.53 10.52 -6.63
C ARG A 37 -10.61 11.21 -5.64
N VAL A 38 -9.91 10.42 -4.83
CA VAL A 38 -8.82 10.92 -3.98
C VAL A 38 -7.49 10.76 -4.71
N THR A 39 -6.64 11.79 -4.65
CA THR A 39 -5.33 11.77 -5.31
C THR A 39 -4.19 11.83 -4.31
N TYR A 40 -3.14 11.06 -4.59
CA TYR A 40 -1.89 11.04 -3.84
C TYR A 40 -0.75 11.45 -4.76
N ALA A 41 -0.05 12.53 -4.40
CA ALA A 41 1.15 12.95 -5.09
C ALA A 41 2.33 12.08 -4.62
N VAL A 42 2.99 11.38 -5.54
CA VAL A 42 3.98 10.35 -5.22
C VAL A 42 5.21 10.43 -6.15
N HIS A 43 6.22 9.63 -5.81
CA HIS A 43 7.49 9.57 -6.52
C HIS A 43 7.61 8.25 -7.30
N LYS A 44 7.83 8.33 -8.62
CA LYS A 44 8.00 7.17 -9.51
C LYS A 44 9.06 6.22 -8.98
N TYR A 45 10.22 6.76 -8.57
CA TYR A 45 11.35 5.94 -8.14
C TYR A 45 11.02 5.05 -6.93
N LYS A 46 10.16 5.51 -6.01
CA LYS A 46 9.69 4.71 -4.87
C LYS A 46 8.83 3.54 -5.35
N LEU A 47 7.87 3.79 -6.22
CA LEU A 47 6.98 2.76 -6.75
C LEU A 47 7.74 1.68 -7.54
N ILE A 48 8.59 2.08 -8.49
CA ILE A 48 9.33 1.12 -9.34
C ILE A 48 10.39 0.33 -8.58
N THR A 49 10.86 0.82 -7.44
CA THR A 49 11.83 0.08 -6.61
C THR A 49 11.16 -1.04 -5.83
N HIS A 50 9.89 -0.85 -5.46
CA HIS A 50 9.13 -1.78 -4.63
C HIS A 50 8.17 -2.69 -5.43
N SER A 51 7.99 -2.44 -6.73
CA SER A 51 7.08 -3.19 -7.60
C SER A 51 7.61 -3.26 -9.03
N ASP A 52 7.78 -4.48 -9.53
CA ASP A 52 8.11 -4.70 -10.94
C ASP A 52 6.92 -4.36 -11.87
N VAL A 53 5.69 -4.42 -11.35
CA VAL A 53 4.48 -4.02 -12.10
C VAL A 53 4.46 -2.51 -12.31
N PHE A 54 4.71 -1.71 -11.27
CA PHE A 54 4.87 -0.26 -11.43
C PHE A 54 6.05 0.09 -12.33
N ARG A 55 7.16 -0.67 -12.25
CA ARG A 55 8.29 -0.48 -13.17
C ARG A 55 7.86 -0.68 -14.61
N ALA A 56 7.25 -1.81 -14.94
CA ALA A 56 6.78 -2.09 -16.30
C ALA A 56 5.76 -1.05 -16.79
N MET A 57 4.83 -0.62 -15.92
CA MET A 57 3.81 0.38 -16.24
C MET A 57 4.40 1.76 -16.58
N LEU A 58 5.49 2.16 -15.90
CA LEU A 58 6.09 3.49 -16.06
C LEU A 58 7.26 3.52 -17.05
N GLU A 59 7.89 2.38 -17.34
CA GLU A 59 9.04 2.27 -18.26
C GLU A 59 8.61 2.06 -19.71
N HIS A 60 7.45 1.44 -19.94
CA HIS A 60 6.86 1.34 -21.27
C HIS A 60 6.03 2.60 -21.60
N ASP A 61 5.95 2.96 -22.88
CA ASP A 61 5.28 4.16 -23.42
C ASP A 61 3.73 4.07 -23.34
N MET A 62 3.23 3.59 -22.19
CA MET A 62 1.84 3.42 -21.80
C MET A 62 1.20 4.77 -21.43
N GLU A 63 -0.12 4.78 -21.28
CA GLU A 63 -0.86 6.02 -21.00
C GLU A 63 -0.46 6.65 -19.65
N GLU A 64 -0.15 5.80 -18.67
CA GLU A 64 0.29 6.17 -17.33
C GLU A 64 1.65 6.86 -17.34
N SER A 65 2.55 6.45 -18.24
CA SER A 65 3.87 7.08 -18.39
C SER A 65 3.79 8.46 -19.07
N LYS A 66 2.77 8.68 -19.91
CA LYS A 66 2.48 9.96 -20.60
C LYS A 66 1.72 10.96 -19.73
N THR A 67 0.73 10.47 -18.98
CA THR A 67 -0.12 11.30 -18.12
C THR A 67 0.48 11.52 -16.73
N ASN A 68 1.53 10.77 -16.38
CA ASN A 68 2.09 10.71 -15.03
C ASN A 68 1.00 10.44 -13.97
N THR A 69 -0.03 9.69 -14.33
CA THR A 69 -1.17 9.38 -13.47
C THR A 69 -1.48 7.89 -13.52
N ILE A 70 -1.58 7.26 -12.36
CA ILE A 70 -2.06 5.88 -12.20
C ILE A 70 -3.46 5.96 -11.59
N ILE A 71 -4.43 5.30 -12.20
CA ILE A 71 -5.82 5.26 -11.72
C ILE A 71 -6.09 3.88 -11.11
N ILE A 72 -6.62 3.87 -9.88
CA ILE A 72 -6.95 2.66 -9.12
C ILE A 72 -8.41 2.76 -8.65
N GLU A 73 -9.32 2.16 -9.41
CA GLU A 73 -10.78 2.26 -9.12
C GLU A 73 -11.31 1.06 -8.32
N GLU A 74 -10.56 -0.04 -8.27
CA GLU A 74 -11.00 -1.32 -7.74
C GLU A 74 -10.84 -1.47 -6.21
N PHE A 75 -10.13 -0.54 -5.56
CA PHE A 75 -9.73 -0.66 -4.15
C PHE A 75 -10.08 0.58 -3.34
N SER A 76 -10.26 0.39 -2.03
CA SER A 76 -10.53 1.48 -1.10
C SER A 76 -9.38 2.49 -1.04
N HIS A 77 -9.72 3.76 -0.79
CA HIS A 77 -8.73 4.82 -0.52
C HIS A 77 -7.81 4.45 0.65
N SER A 78 -8.35 3.77 1.67
CA SER A 78 -7.60 3.33 2.85
C SER A 78 -6.57 2.28 2.47
N ALA A 79 -6.96 1.24 1.73
CA ALA A 79 -6.06 0.17 1.28
C ALA A 79 -4.91 0.69 0.40
N VAL A 80 -5.21 1.59 -0.55
CA VAL A 80 -4.17 2.21 -1.38
C VAL A 80 -3.24 3.09 -0.55
N LYS A 81 -3.77 3.83 0.42
CA LYS A 81 -2.96 4.63 1.34
C LYS A 81 -2.02 3.74 2.16
N ILE A 82 -2.47 2.58 2.66
CA ILE A 82 -1.63 1.61 3.38
C ILE A 82 -0.51 1.09 2.49
N MET A 83 -0.83 0.70 1.24
CA MET A 83 0.19 0.29 0.26
C MET A 83 1.24 1.39 0.05
N LEU A 84 0.81 2.64 -0.15
CA LEU A 84 1.73 3.78 -0.31
C LEU A 84 2.56 4.02 0.96
N THR A 85 1.96 4.00 2.15
CA THR A 85 2.69 4.10 3.42
C THR A 85 3.81 3.05 3.50
N PHE A 86 3.50 1.81 3.14
CA PHE A 86 4.48 0.74 3.12
C PHE A 86 5.61 1.01 2.11
N ILE A 87 5.30 1.46 0.90
CA ILE A 87 6.31 1.79 -0.12
C ILE A 87 7.27 2.90 0.36
N TYR A 88 6.77 3.88 1.10
CA TYR A 88 7.61 4.99 1.58
C TYR A 88 8.41 4.64 2.81
N THR A 89 7.83 3.88 3.74
CA THR A 89 8.40 3.67 5.07
C THR A 89 8.98 2.29 5.31
N GLY A 90 8.65 1.31 4.46
CA GLY A 90 8.97 -0.10 4.64
C GLY A 90 8.21 -0.78 5.78
N SER A 91 7.18 -0.12 6.34
CA SER A 91 6.38 -0.64 7.45
C SER A 91 4.92 -0.21 7.31
N ILE A 92 4.03 -0.95 7.96
CA ILE A 92 2.68 -0.52 8.29
C ILE A 92 2.71 -0.16 9.78
N SER A 93 2.20 0.99 10.19
CA SER A 93 2.15 1.33 11.62
C SER A 93 0.82 0.87 12.21
N PRO A 94 0.78 0.01 13.23
CA PRO A 94 -0.46 -0.28 13.93
C PRO A 94 -1.04 1.02 14.54
N PRO A 95 -2.35 1.30 14.45
CA PRO A 95 -3.44 0.41 14.03
C PRO A 95 -3.93 0.63 12.58
N GLU A 96 -3.07 1.07 11.65
CA GLU A 96 -3.50 1.51 10.31
C GLU A 96 -4.13 0.44 9.42
N LEU A 97 -3.95 -0.85 9.72
CA LEU A 97 -4.57 -1.96 8.97
C LEU A 97 -5.85 -2.42 9.67
N GLU A 98 -7.02 -2.08 9.14
CA GLU A 98 -8.27 -2.69 9.61
C GLU A 98 -8.52 -4.03 8.92
N LEU A 99 -9.31 -4.92 9.54
CA LEU A 99 -9.63 -6.24 8.95
C LEU A 99 -10.35 -6.09 7.59
N GLU A 100 -11.16 -5.04 7.46
CA GLU A 100 -11.85 -4.71 6.21
C GLU A 100 -10.87 -4.30 5.08
N ASP A 101 -9.79 -3.61 5.42
CA ASP A 101 -8.76 -3.21 4.46
C ASP A 101 -7.76 -4.33 4.17
N ALA A 102 -7.61 -5.30 5.07
CA ALA A 102 -6.60 -6.36 4.96
C ALA A 102 -6.73 -7.17 3.67
N SER A 103 -7.97 -7.49 3.26
CA SER A 103 -8.23 -8.19 2.00
C SER A 103 -7.78 -7.35 0.80
N ASP A 104 -8.15 -6.06 0.77
CA ASP A 104 -7.79 -5.16 -0.33
C ASP A 104 -6.28 -4.91 -0.39
N VAL A 105 -5.62 -4.79 0.76
CA VAL A 105 -4.15 -4.63 0.85
C VAL A 105 -3.44 -5.89 0.34
N MET A 106 -3.93 -7.09 0.66
CA MET A 106 -3.37 -8.34 0.11
C MET A 106 -3.56 -8.43 -1.39
N GLN A 107 -4.73 -8.06 -1.92
CA GLN A 107 -4.99 -8.02 -3.37
C GLN A 107 -4.12 -6.99 -4.07
N LEU A 108 -3.92 -5.81 -3.48
CA LEU A 108 -3.00 -4.79 -4.00
C LEU A 108 -1.56 -5.31 -4.03
N ALA A 109 -1.12 -5.99 -2.96
CA ALA A 109 0.20 -6.59 -2.89
C ALA A 109 0.40 -7.64 -3.99
N GLU A 110 -0.60 -8.45 -4.32
CA GLU A 110 -0.53 -9.39 -5.44
C GLU A 110 -0.56 -8.68 -6.80
N LYS A 111 -1.54 -7.79 -7.01
CA LYS A 111 -1.73 -7.04 -8.26
C LYS A 111 -0.49 -6.27 -8.68
N TYR A 112 0.17 -5.63 -7.72
CA TYR A 112 1.39 -4.86 -7.97
C TYR A 112 2.67 -5.65 -7.66
N ASN A 113 2.59 -6.95 -7.38
CA ASN A 113 3.73 -7.81 -7.08
C ASN A 113 4.68 -7.22 -6.02
N ILE A 114 4.13 -6.92 -4.84
CA ILE A 114 4.82 -6.39 -3.66
C ILE A 114 4.78 -7.47 -2.56
N PRO A 115 5.55 -8.57 -2.67
CA PRO A 115 5.45 -9.71 -1.74
C PRO A 115 5.74 -9.32 -0.29
N ALA A 116 6.63 -8.35 -0.06
CA ALA A 116 6.95 -7.85 1.27
C ALA A 116 5.74 -7.18 1.95
N LEU A 117 4.85 -6.53 1.20
CA LEU A 117 3.61 -5.96 1.72
C LEU A 117 2.65 -7.06 2.16
N LYS A 118 2.52 -8.13 1.35
CA LYS A 118 1.68 -9.29 1.67
C LYS A 118 2.14 -9.97 2.95
N THR A 119 3.44 -10.30 3.06
CA THR A 119 4.00 -10.92 4.27
C THR A 119 3.81 -10.05 5.52
N MET A 120 3.94 -8.73 5.38
CA MET A 120 3.67 -7.81 6.50
C MET A 120 2.20 -7.79 6.91
N CYS A 121 1.28 -7.79 5.95
CA CYS A 121 -0.16 -7.86 6.22
C CYS A 121 -0.50 -9.16 6.97
N GLU A 122 0.05 -10.29 6.52
CA GLU A 122 -0.10 -11.59 7.19
C GLU A 122 0.42 -11.55 8.63
N GLN A 123 1.62 -10.99 8.86
CA GLN A 123 2.20 -10.87 10.21
C GLN A 123 1.37 -9.98 11.15
N ASP A 124 0.85 -8.85 10.67
CA ASP A 124 -0.03 -7.98 11.47
C ASP A 124 -1.30 -8.72 11.87
N LEU A 125 -1.94 -9.39 10.90
CA LEU A 125 -3.15 -10.19 11.14
C LEU A 125 -2.89 -11.29 12.17
N ILE A 126 -1.84 -12.10 12.02
CA ILE A 126 -1.46 -13.15 12.98
C ILE A 126 -1.32 -12.58 14.39
N SER A 127 -0.63 -11.44 14.52
CA SER A 127 -0.39 -10.81 15.83
C SER A 127 -1.66 -10.33 16.53
N ARG A 128 -2.75 -10.14 15.77
CA ARG A 128 -4.05 -9.64 16.24
C ARG A 128 -5.14 -10.70 16.23
N VAL A 129 -4.85 -11.93 15.81
CA VAL A 129 -5.79 -13.04 15.87
C VAL A 129 -6.23 -13.23 17.33
N CYS A 130 -7.54 -13.26 17.53
CA CYS A 130 -8.20 -13.48 18.80
C CYS A 130 -9.47 -14.31 18.55
N ALA A 131 -10.07 -14.83 19.62
CA ALA A 131 -11.27 -15.67 19.50
C ALA A 131 -12.46 -14.98 18.77
N ALA A 132 -12.46 -13.65 18.67
CA ALA A 132 -13.52 -12.88 18.03
C ALA A 132 -13.32 -12.68 16.51
N ASN A 133 -12.09 -12.74 15.98
CA ASN A 133 -11.77 -12.46 14.58
C ASN A 133 -11.06 -13.64 13.87
N VAL A 134 -10.85 -14.75 14.57
CA VAL A 134 -10.14 -15.93 14.04
C VAL A 134 -10.82 -16.50 12.79
N VAL A 135 -12.17 -16.45 12.72
CA VAL A 135 -12.90 -16.96 11.55
C VAL A 135 -12.63 -16.09 10.33
N ASP A 136 -12.75 -14.77 10.47
CA ASP A 136 -12.49 -13.82 9.38
C ASP A 136 -11.03 -13.90 8.92
N CYS A 137 -10.07 -13.99 9.85
CA CYS A 137 -8.66 -14.16 9.51
C CYS A 137 -8.38 -15.47 8.77
N MET A 138 -9.06 -16.57 9.13
CA MET A 138 -8.93 -17.86 8.44
C MET A 138 -9.53 -17.83 7.03
N GLU A 139 -10.69 -17.18 6.84
CA GLU A 139 -11.29 -17.01 5.51
C GLU A 139 -10.39 -16.17 4.59
N LEU A 140 -9.78 -15.10 5.13
CA LEU A 140 -8.78 -14.31 4.40
C LEU A 140 -7.54 -15.14 4.05
N ALA A 141 -7.08 -15.99 4.96
CA ALA A 141 -5.93 -16.86 4.73
C ALA A 141 -6.17 -17.84 3.56
N ASP A 142 -7.32 -18.50 3.58
CA ASP A 142 -7.75 -19.43 2.54
C ASP A 142 -7.91 -18.72 1.19
N TYR A 143 -8.50 -17.52 1.17
CA TYR A 143 -8.78 -16.77 -0.06
C TYR A 143 -7.50 -16.24 -0.74
N HIS A 144 -6.56 -15.69 0.04
CA HIS A 144 -5.32 -15.11 -0.47
C HIS A 144 -4.14 -16.08 -0.52
N GLN A 145 -4.34 -17.38 -0.25
CA GLN A 145 -3.25 -18.37 -0.13
C GLN A 145 -2.14 -17.91 0.83
N ALA A 146 -2.52 -17.17 1.88
CA ALA A 146 -1.61 -16.54 2.82
C ALA A 146 -1.10 -17.60 3.82
N SER A 147 -0.06 -18.31 3.40
CA SER A 147 0.43 -19.52 4.08
C SER A 147 0.95 -19.25 5.50
N HIS A 148 1.44 -18.04 5.76
CA HIS A 148 1.96 -17.69 7.07
C HIS A 148 0.85 -17.48 8.12
N LEU A 149 -0.41 -17.25 7.72
CA LEU A 149 -1.53 -17.08 8.66
C LEU A 149 -1.89 -18.36 9.43
N TYR A 150 -1.43 -19.54 8.98
CA TYR A 150 -1.67 -20.81 9.67
C TYR A 150 -0.57 -21.19 10.68
N GLU A 151 0.54 -20.45 10.74
CA GLU A 151 1.68 -20.68 11.64
C GLU A 151 1.48 -20.02 13.01
#